data_AF-A0AAU5CKU2-F1
#
_entry.id   AF-A0AAU5CKU2-F1
#
_cell.length_a   1.000
_cell.length_b   1.000
_cell.length_c   1.000
_cell.angle_alpha   90.00
_cell.angle_beta   90.00
_cell.angle_gamma   90.00
#
_symmetry.space_group_name_H-M   'P 1'
#
loop_
_entity.id
_entity.type
_entity.pdbx_description
1 polymer ?
#
loop_
_entity_poly.entity_id
_entity_poly.type
_entity_poly.pdbx_seq_one_letter_code
_entity_poly.pdbx_strand_id
1 'polypeptide(L)'
;MTNSNQGRDITLRIAQQPEADELLARSPLAALVGMLLDQQVPMEWAFSGPYALAQRMGGDDLDAHEIATYDPEAFTGLFTDKPALHRYPGSMAKRVQQLCQYLVAQYDGEASAVWTGATSGADLRKRLNALPGFGTQKAQIFLALLGKQFGVRPPGWREAAGPYGEADSHRSVADITGPESLAEVRAFKQEAKQAAKAAKAAAKGK
;
A
#
# COMPACT_ATOMS: atom_id res chain seq x y z
N MET A 1 -19.03 1.88 -21.54
CA MET A 1 -19.84 2.36 -20.40
C MET A 1 -18.96 2.27 -19.18
N THR A 2 -18.26 3.36 -18.88
CA THR A 2 -17.35 3.47 -17.74
C THR A 2 -18.19 3.49 -16.48
N ASN A 3 -18.08 2.46 -15.64
CA ASN A 3 -18.62 2.53 -14.29
C ASN A 3 -17.70 3.45 -13.48
N SER A 4 -17.96 4.75 -13.61
CA SER A 4 -17.44 5.79 -12.75
C SER A 4 -17.69 5.40 -11.30
N ASN A 5 -16.60 5.24 -10.56
CA ASN A 5 -16.59 5.08 -9.12
C ASN A 5 -17.37 6.27 -8.52
N GLN A 6 -18.63 6.05 -8.12
CA GLN A 6 -19.47 7.11 -7.59
C GLN A 6 -18.90 7.62 -6.27
N GLY A 7 -18.33 8.82 -6.29
CA GLY A 7 -18.80 9.91 -5.43
C GLY A 7 -18.60 9.76 -3.92
N ARG A 8 -17.48 9.18 -3.47
CA ARG A 8 -16.94 9.58 -2.16
C ARG A 8 -15.66 10.37 -2.37
N ASP A 9 -15.63 11.56 -1.81
CA ASP A 9 -14.39 12.27 -1.51
C ASP A 9 -13.62 11.41 -0.50
N ILE A 10 -12.72 10.57 -0.99
CA ILE A 10 -11.80 9.82 -0.13
C ILE A 10 -10.71 10.80 0.26
N THR A 11 -10.66 11.17 1.54
CA THR A 11 -9.55 11.97 2.07
C THR A 11 -8.60 11.06 2.83
N LEU A 12 -7.43 10.82 2.25
CA LEU A 12 -6.34 10.14 2.94
C LEU A 12 -5.41 11.15 3.62
N ARG A 13 -4.71 10.70 4.66
CA ARG A 13 -3.71 11.48 5.40
C ARG A 13 -2.54 10.60 5.81
N ILE A 14 -2.12 9.69 4.94
CA ILE A 14 -1.09 8.70 5.26
C ILE A 14 0.29 9.25 4.93
N ALA A 15 0.45 9.88 3.77
CA ALA A 15 1.72 10.44 3.31
C ALA A 15 2.10 11.71 4.07
N GLN A 16 1.12 12.41 4.67
CA GLN A 16 1.31 13.72 5.31
C GLN A 16 1.79 14.79 4.30
N GLN A 17 1.43 14.57 3.03
CA GLN A 17 1.72 15.46 1.90
C GLN A 17 0.42 15.51 1.07
N PRO A 18 -0.25 16.67 0.98
CA PRO A 18 -1.57 16.78 0.35
C PRO A 18 -1.64 16.19 -1.06
N GLU A 19 -0.66 16.46 -1.91
CA GLU A 19 -0.64 15.98 -3.30
C GLU A 19 -0.45 14.46 -3.39
N ALA A 20 0.36 13.89 -2.49
CA ALA A 20 0.53 12.44 -2.43
C ALA A 20 -0.71 11.74 -1.86
N ASP A 21 -1.32 12.33 -0.82
CA ASP A 21 -2.54 11.81 -0.22
C ASP A 21 -3.73 11.87 -1.22
N GLU A 22 -3.81 12.92 -2.05
CA GLU A 22 -4.77 13.02 -3.14
C GLU A 22 -4.55 11.92 -4.19
N LEU A 23 -3.31 11.71 -4.64
CA LEU A 23 -2.99 10.63 -5.58
C LEU A 23 -3.37 9.26 -5.01
N LEU A 24 -3.02 8.97 -3.75
CA LEU A 24 -3.36 7.71 -3.10
C LEU A 24 -4.88 7.49 -3.01
N ALA A 25 -5.65 8.56 -2.83
CA ALA A 25 -7.11 8.48 -2.71
C ALA A 25 -7.77 8.13 -4.06
N ARG A 26 -7.26 8.70 -5.15
CA ARG A 26 -7.85 8.56 -6.49
C ARG A 26 -7.27 7.40 -7.32
N SER A 27 -6.04 6.97 -7.03
CA SER A 27 -5.32 5.97 -7.84
C SER A 27 -5.16 4.63 -7.11
N PRO A 28 -5.91 3.59 -7.54
CA PRO A 28 -5.76 2.22 -7.09
C PRO A 28 -4.31 1.69 -7.16
N LEU A 29 -3.59 2.03 -8.24
CA LEU A 29 -2.21 1.60 -8.42
C LEU A 29 -1.28 2.31 -7.43
N ALA A 30 -1.43 3.62 -7.24
CA ALA A 30 -0.64 4.37 -6.27
C ALA A 30 -0.83 3.81 -4.85
N ALA A 31 -2.06 3.47 -4.46
CA ALA A 31 -2.32 2.85 -3.15
C ALA A 31 -1.60 1.50 -2.98
N LEU A 32 -1.62 0.64 -4.00
CA LEU A 32 -0.89 -0.64 -3.99
C LEU A 32 0.62 -0.45 -3.93
N VAL A 33 1.16 0.50 -4.70
CA VAL A 33 2.59 0.83 -4.70
C VAL A 33 3.02 1.39 -3.35
N GLY A 34 2.26 2.32 -2.75
CA GLY A 34 2.56 2.87 -1.42
C GLY A 34 2.61 1.78 -0.36
N MET A 35 1.64 0.85 -0.39
CA MET A 35 1.65 -0.31 0.49
C MET A 35 2.85 -1.23 0.23
N LEU A 36 3.22 -1.48 -1.03
CA LEU A 36 4.39 -2.27 -1.39
C LEU A 36 5.69 -1.65 -0.83
N LEU A 37 5.81 -0.33 -0.89
CA LEU A 37 6.94 0.46 -0.40
C LEU A 37 6.97 0.61 1.13
N ASP A 38 5.88 0.34 1.85
CA ASP A 38 5.88 0.31 3.33
C ASP A 38 6.66 -0.91 3.82
N GLN A 39 7.98 -0.77 3.74
CA GLN A 39 8.96 -1.75 4.13
C GLN A 39 10.11 -1.05 4.80
N GLN A 40 10.11 -1.14 6.13
CA GLN A 40 11.31 -0.87 6.90
C GLN A 40 11.71 0.63 6.86
N VAL A 41 10.87 1.51 6.31
CA VAL A 41 10.96 2.98 6.35
C VAL A 41 9.78 3.55 7.16
N PRO A 42 9.77 4.85 7.52
CA PRO A 42 8.55 5.52 7.97
C PRO A 42 7.43 5.37 6.93
N MET A 43 6.20 5.12 7.39
CA MET A 43 5.07 4.87 6.48
C MET A 43 4.74 6.09 5.62
N GLU A 44 4.89 7.28 6.17
CA GLU A 44 4.66 8.56 5.48
C GLU A 44 5.57 8.68 4.25
N TRP A 45 6.85 8.28 4.38
CA TRP A 45 7.79 8.25 3.26
C TRP A 45 7.45 7.15 2.24
N ALA A 46 7.06 5.96 2.70
CA ALA A 46 6.63 4.91 1.78
C ALA A 46 5.42 5.34 0.93
N PHE A 47 4.44 5.99 1.56
CA PHE A 47 3.19 6.40 0.93
C PHE A 47 3.33 7.70 0.12
N SER A 48 4.38 8.51 0.29
CA SER A 48 4.73 9.58 -0.66
C SER A 48 5.49 9.08 -1.89
N GLY A 49 6.05 7.86 -1.84
CA GLY A 49 6.78 7.22 -2.94
C GLY A 49 6.05 7.17 -4.29
N PRO A 50 4.76 6.77 -4.35
CA PRO A 50 3.98 6.76 -5.60
C PRO A 50 3.91 8.13 -6.29
N TYR A 51 3.69 9.20 -5.53
CA TYR A 51 3.63 10.55 -6.06
C TYR A 51 4.98 10.99 -6.63
N ALA A 52 6.06 10.78 -5.88
CA ALA A 52 7.40 11.10 -6.33
C ALA A 52 7.81 10.27 -7.57
N LEU A 53 7.35 9.02 -7.69
CA LEU A 53 7.54 8.21 -8.88
C LEU A 53 6.78 8.76 -10.09
N ALA A 54 5.50 9.10 -9.94
CA ALA A 54 4.67 9.69 -11.01
C ALA A 54 5.32 10.97 -11.56
N GLN A 55 5.79 11.85 -10.67
CA GLN A 55 6.51 13.07 -11.05
C GLN A 55 7.81 12.79 -11.83
N ARG A 56 8.58 11.76 -11.47
CA ARG A 56 9.80 11.36 -12.20
C ARG A 56 9.50 10.75 -13.56
N MET A 57 8.35 10.10 -13.71
CA MET A 57 7.85 9.61 -14.99
C MET A 57 7.18 10.72 -15.83
N GLY A 58 7.07 11.94 -15.30
CA GLY A 58 6.48 13.09 -16.00
C GLY A 58 4.95 13.09 -16.03
N GLY A 59 4.30 12.29 -15.19
CA GLY A 59 2.84 12.19 -15.10
C GLY A 59 2.26 12.72 -13.78
N ASP A 60 0.94 12.74 -13.70
CA ASP A 60 0.18 13.04 -12.47
C ASP A 60 -0.35 11.76 -11.78
N ASP A 61 -0.29 10.60 -12.45
CA ASP A 61 -0.66 9.27 -11.95
C ASP A 61 0.38 8.22 -12.38
N LEU A 62 0.20 6.97 -11.96
CA LEU A 62 0.95 5.80 -12.39
C LEU A 62 0.13 4.97 -13.38
N ASP A 63 0.77 4.47 -14.43
CA ASP A 63 0.19 3.50 -15.36
C ASP A 63 0.90 2.14 -15.25
N ALA A 64 0.12 1.07 -15.12
CA ALA A 64 0.66 -0.27 -14.94
C ALA A 64 1.36 -0.80 -16.20
N HIS A 65 0.87 -0.47 -17.39
CA HIS A 65 1.44 -0.92 -18.67
C HIS A 65 2.77 -0.22 -18.94
N GLU A 66 2.83 1.10 -18.72
CA GLU A 66 4.04 1.90 -18.83
C GLU A 66 5.12 1.38 -17.87
N ILE A 67 4.80 1.22 -16.59
CA ILE A 67 5.78 0.72 -15.60
C ILE A 67 6.21 -0.72 -15.93
N ALA A 68 5.29 -1.59 -16.33
CA ALA A 68 5.58 -3.00 -16.62
C ALA A 68 6.56 -3.18 -17.79
N THR A 69 6.48 -2.28 -18.78
CA THR A 69 7.30 -2.31 -20.01
C THR A 69 8.51 -1.38 -19.97
N TYR A 70 8.64 -0.55 -18.93
CA TYR A 70 9.76 0.36 -18.75
C TYR A 70 11.11 -0.39 -18.77
N ASP A 71 12.15 0.22 -19.34
CA ASP A 71 13.49 -0.36 -19.28
C ASP A 71 13.92 -0.57 -17.81
N PRO A 72 14.33 -1.78 -17.38
CA PRO A 72 14.57 -2.06 -15.96
C PRO A 72 15.69 -1.22 -15.31
N GLU A 73 16.73 -0.88 -16.08
CA GLU A 73 17.85 -0.07 -15.57
C GLU A 73 17.43 1.40 -15.46
N ALA A 74 16.77 1.94 -16.48
CA ALA A 74 16.22 3.29 -16.46
C ALA A 74 15.16 3.45 -15.36
N PHE A 75 14.27 2.47 -15.19
CA PHE A 75 13.27 2.48 -14.11
C PHE A 75 13.92 2.43 -12.73
N THR A 76 14.99 1.65 -12.57
CA THR A 76 15.80 1.66 -11.35
C THR A 76 16.41 3.03 -11.09
N GLY A 77 16.85 3.73 -12.15
CA GLY A 77 17.30 5.12 -12.12
C GLY A 77 16.29 6.04 -11.42
N LEU A 78 15.00 5.93 -11.80
CA LEU A 78 13.91 6.70 -11.19
C LEU A 78 13.79 6.48 -9.67
N PHE A 79 14.24 5.34 -9.12
CA PHE A 79 14.24 5.11 -7.68
C PHE A 79 15.52 5.57 -6.99
N THR A 80 16.65 5.49 -7.68
CA THR A 80 17.99 5.77 -7.13
C THR A 80 18.38 7.23 -7.21
N ASP A 81 17.81 7.99 -8.15
CA ASP A 81 18.08 9.42 -8.31
C ASP A 81 17.82 10.17 -7.02
N LYS A 82 18.71 11.11 -6.70
CA LYS A 82 18.68 11.81 -5.41
C LYS A 82 17.59 12.88 -5.38
N PRO A 83 16.82 12.99 -4.29
CA PRO A 83 16.83 12.09 -3.12
C PRO A 83 16.18 10.74 -3.46
N ALA A 84 16.80 9.62 -3.07
CA ALA A 84 16.29 8.29 -3.41
C ALA A 84 14.85 8.07 -2.89
N LEU A 85 14.01 7.37 -3.66
CA LEU A 85 12.60 7.13 -3.29
C LEU A 85 12.43 6.20 -2.08
N HIS A 86 13.43 5.37 -1.81
CA HIS A 86 13.40 4.41 -0.72
C HIS A 86 14.82 4.15 -0.22
N ARG A 87 14.97 3.63 1.00
CA ARG A 87 16.28 3.19 1.53
C ARG A 87 16.87 1.94 0.85
N TYR A 88 16.06 1.27 0.03
CA TYR A 88 16.42 0.09 -0.76
C TYR A 88 15.99 0.28 -2.22
N PRO A 89 16.47 1.34 -2.89
CA PRO A 89 15.85 1.85 -4.11
C PRO A 89 15.83 0.83 -5.25
N GLY A 90 16.96 0.18 -5.54
CA GLY A 90 17.02 -0.83 -6.62
C GLY A 90 16.13 -2.05 -6.37
N SER A 91 16.08 -2.58 -5.13
CA SER A 91 15.18 -3.70 -4.84
C SER A 91 13.71 -3.29 -4.88
N MET A 92 13.37 -2.07 -4.50
CA MET A 92 11.98 -1.61 -4.53
C MET A 92 11.53 -1.29 -5.96
N ALA A 93 12.39 -0.72 -6.81
CA ALA A 93 12.12 -0.52 -8.23
C ALA A 93 11.72 -1.84 -8.90
N LYS A 94 12.56 -2.88 -8.75
CA LYS A 94 12.27 -4.22 -9.30
C LYS A 94 10.93 -4.77 -8.80
N ARG A 95 10.59 -4.60 -7.52
CA ARG A 95 9.33 -5.10 -6.96
C ARG A 95 8.12 -4.34 -7.48
N VAL A 96 8.21 -3.02 -7.64
CA VAL A 96 7.14 -2.20 -8.23
C VAL A 96 6.90 -2.59 -9.67
N GLN A 97 7.97 -2.79 -10.46
CA GLN A 97 7.85 -3.25 -11.83
C GLN A 97 7.23 -4.66 -11.91
N GLN A 98 7.63 -5.59 -11.04
CA GLN A 98 7.03 -6.92 -10.93
C GLN A 98 5.53 -6.88 -10.56
N LEU A 99 5.16 -5.99 -9.64
CA LEU A 99 3.75 -5.76 -9.30
C LEU A 99 2.96 -5.32 -10.54
N CYS A 100 3.47 -4.35 -11.28
CA CYS A 100 2.79 -3.84 -12.48
C CYS A 100 2.70 -4.90 -13.57
N GLN A 101 3.75 -5.69 -13.80
CA GLN A 101 3.72 -6.84 -14.72
C GLN A 101 2.66 -7.87 -14.34
N TYR A 102 2.52 -8.17 -13.04
CA TYR A 102 1.48 -9.07 -12.56
C TYR A 102 0.07 -8.49 -12.78
N LEU A 103 -0.11 -7.19 -12.52
CA LEU A 103 -1.38 -6.50 -12.75
C LEU A 103 -1.75 -6.49 -14.25
N VAL A 104 -0.80 -6.24 -15.14
CA VAL A 104 -1.01 -6.37 -16.60
C VAL A 104 -1.43 -7.79 -16.96
N ALA A 105 -0.68 -8.80 -16.51
CA ALA A 105 -0.93 -10.19 -16.89
C ALA A 105 -2.24 -10.77 -16.33
N GLN A 106 -2.68 -10.36 -15.14
CA GLN A 106 -3.82 -10.97 -14.44
C GLN A 106 -5.07 -10.09 -14.38
N TYR A 107 -4.90 -8.79 -14.60
CA TYR A 107 -5.95 -7.77 -14.42
C TYR A 107 -5.94 -6.73 -15.54
N ASP A 108 -5.24 -6.96 -16.65
CA ASP A 108 -5.16 -6.03 -17.80
C ASP A 108 -4.63 -4.63 -17.44
N GLY A 109 -3.85 -4.54 -16.37
CA GLY A 109 -3.29 -3.29 -15.84
C GLY A 109 -4.24 -2.55 -14.89
N GLU A 110 -5.49 -3.00 -14.78
CA GLU A 110 -6.51 -2.39 -13.93
C GLU A 110 -6.33 -2.78 -12.45
N ALA A 111 -5.54 -2.00 -11.71
CA ALA A 111 -5.26 -2.24 -10.29
C ALA A 111 -6.52 -2.42 -9.42
N SER A 112 -7.61 -1.70 -9.72
CA SER A 112 -8.87 -1.82 -8.97
C SER A 112 -9.57 -3.18 -9.16
N ALA A 113 -9.31 -3.89 -10.26
CA ALA A 113 -9.88 -5.21 -10.56
C ALA A 113 -9.47 -6.28 -9.53
N VAL A 114 -8.40 -6.03 -8.77
CA VAL A 114 -8.01 -6.85 -7.62
C VAL A 114 -9.15 -6.97 -6.61
N TRP A 115 -9.93 -5.90 -6.38
CA TRP A 115 -11.01 -5.89 -5.38
C TRP A 115 -12.43 -5.72 -5.93
N THR A 116 -12.62 -5.07 -7.08
CA THR A 116 -13.98 -4.90 -7.64
C THR A 116 -14.62 -6.24 -8.02
N GLY A 117 -13.82 -7.25 -8.41
CA GLY A 117 -14.29 -8.59 -8.71
C GLY A 117 -14.31 -9.57 -7.53
N ALA A 118 -14.00 -9.13 -6.31
CA ALA A 118 -13.90 -10.03 -5.16
C ALA A 118 -15.29 -10.33 -4.55
N THR A 119 -15.56 -11.60 -4.31
CA THR A 119 -16.88 -12.06 -3.82
C THR A 119 -17.00 -12.10 -2.30
N SER A 120 -15.88 -12.09 -1.59
CA SER A 120 -15.81 -12.11 -0.12
C SER A 120 -14.49 -11.50 0.36
N GLY A 121 -14.40 -11.21 1.66
CA GLY A 121 -13.16 -10.80 2.31
C GLY A 121 -12.05 -11.84 2.18
N ALA A 122 -12.39 -13.13 2.24
CA ALA A 122 -11.43 -14.22 2.06
C ALA A 122 -10.88 -14.29 0.62
N ASP A 123 -11.76 -14.15 -0.39
CA ASP A 123 -11.36 -14.03 -1.80
C ASP A 123 -10.47 -12.81 -2.01
N LEU A 124 -10.86 -11.64 -1.50
CA LEU A 124 -10.06 -10.42 -1.60
C LEU A 124 -8.69 -10.58 -0.93
N ARG A 125 -8.63 -11.16 0.27
CA ARG A 125 -7.34 -11.45 0.94
C ARG A 125 -6.48 -12.41 0.12
N LYS A 126 -7.07 -13.42 -0.52
CA LYS A 126 -6.36 -14.35 -1.40
C LYS A 126 -5.74 -13.61 -2.59
N ARG A 127 -6.52 -12.74 -3.26
CA ARG A 127 -6.04 -11.93 -4.38
C ARG A 127 -4.92 -10.97 -3.97
N LEU A 128 -5.07 -10.27 -2.85
CA LEU A 128 -4.05 -9.38 -2.31
C LEU A 128 -2.76 -10.12 -1.95
N ASN A 129 -2.84 -11.33 -1.36
CA ASN A 129 -1.66 -12.16 -1.08
C ASN A 129 -0.95 -12.69 -2.33
N ALA A 130 -1.63 -12.75 -3.47
CA ALA A 130 -1.03 -13.19 -4.73
C ALA A 130 -0.19 -12.09 -5.40
N LEU A 131 -0.38 -10.82 -5.00
CA LEU A 131 0.40 -9.70 -5.55
C LEU A 131 1.89 -9.83 -5.18
N PRO A 132 2.81 -9.64 -6.15
CA PRO A 132 4.24 -9.60 -5.86
C PRO A 132 4.59 -8.61 -4.75
N GLY A 133 5.25 -9.11 -3.70
CA GLY A 133 5.65 -8.29 -2.55
C GLY A 133 4.59 -8.13 -1.44
N PHE A 134 3.40 -8.72 -1.60
CA PHE A 134 2.36 -8.74 -0.57
C PHE A 134 2.39 -10.07 0.21
N GLY A 135 2.99 -10.03 1.40
CA GLY A 135 2.83 -11.11 2.38
C GLY A 135 1.53 -10.99 3.18
N THR A 136 1.23 -11.99 4.00
CA THR A 136 -0.01 -12.08 4.79
C THR A 136 -0.37 -10.81 5.55
N GLN A 137 0.58 -10.25 6.30
CA GLN A 137 0.34 -9.03 7.06
C GLN A 137 0.00 -7.84 6.17
N LYS A 138 0.74 -7.67 5.06
CA LYS A 138 0.54 -6.56 4.11
C LYS A 138 -0.83 -6.67 3.43
N ALA A 139 -1.21 -7.87 3.01
CA ALA A 139 -2.53 -8.14 2.44
C ALA A 139 -3.66 -7.84 3.44
N GLN A 140 -3.48 -8.18 4.73
CA GLN A 140 -4.46 -7.88 5.77
C GLN A 140 -4.59 -6.38 6.07
N ILE A 141 -3.45 -5.67 6.16
CA ILE A 141 -3.45 -4.21 6.35
C ILE A 141 -4.09 -3.52 5.16
N PHE A 142 -3.76 -3.92 3.93
CA PHE A 142 -4.35 -3.32 2.74
C PHE A 142 -5.85 -3.60 2.62
N LEU A 143 -6.29 -4.83 2.97
CA LEU A 143 -7.70 -5.14 3.07
C LEU A 143 -8.42 -4.28 4.12
N ALA A 144 -7.79 -4.03 5.27
CA ALA A 144 -8.33 -3.12 6.27
C ALA A 144 -8.43 -1.69 5.73
N LEU A 145 -7.41 -1.20 5.03
CA LEU A 145 -7.40 0.14 4.41
C LEU A 145 -8.55 0.27 3.42
N LEU A 146 -8.72 -0.73 2.54
CA LEU A 146 -9.81 -0.81 1.58
C LEU A 146 -11.19 -0.75 2.26
N GLY A 147 -11.41 -1.54 3.31
CA GLY A 147 -12.70 -1.58 4.01
C GLY A 147 -12.99 -0.35 4.87
N LYS A 148 -11.99 0.16 5.58
CA LYS A 148 -12.12 1.30 6.51
C LYS A 148 -12.22 2.62 5.77
N GLN A 149 -11.33 2.88 4.81
CA GLN A 149 -11.19 4.20 4.18
C GLN A 149 -11.74 4.25 2.75
N PHE A 150 -11.56 3.20 1.94
CA PHE A 150 -12.05 3.20 0.54
C PHE A 150 -13.50 2.71 0.41
N GLY A 151 -14.10 2.17 1.47
CA GLY A 151 -15.47 1.67 1.44
C GLY A 151 -15.65 0.32 0.72
N VAL A 152 -14.57 -0.37 0.38
CA VAL A 152 -14.59 -1.69 -0.27
C VAL A 152 -14.83 -2.77 0.79
N ARG A 153 -16.08 -3.20 0.93
CA ARG A 153 -16.55 -4.00 2.07
C ARG A 153 -17.25 -5.30 1.63
N PRO A 154 -16.57 -6.23 0.93
CA PRO A 154 -17.16 -7.52 0.61
C PRO A 154 -17.49 -8.31 1.90
N PRO A 155 -18.45 -9.26 1.88
CA PRO A 155 -18.82 -10.03 3.07
C PRO A 155 -17.61 -10.69 3.74
N GLY A 156 -17.46 -10.54 5.05
CA GLY A 156 -16.36 -11.13 5.82
C GLY A 156 -15.00 -10.39 5.73
N TRP A 157 -14.98 -9.13 5.25
CA TRP A 157 -13.73 -8.39 5.08
C TRP A 157 -12.98 -8.10 6.38
N ARG A 158 -13.67 -7.89 7.51
CA ARG A 158 -13.02 -7.60 8.80
C ARG A 158 -12.29 -8.82 9.33
N GLU A 159 -12.96 -9.96 9.30
CA GLU A 159 -12.44 -11.26 9.69
C GLU A 159 -11.22 -11.62 8.83
N ALA A 160 -11.30 -11.39 7.53
CA ALA A 160 -10.19 -11.61 6.63
C ALA A 160 -9.01 -10.65 6.91
N ALA A 161 -9.27 -9.38 7.24
CA ALA A 161 -8.25 -8.42 7.66
C ALA A 161 -7.64 -8.74 9.04
N GLY A 162 -8.22 -9.68 9.80
CA GLY A 162 -7.71 -10.09 11.10
C GLY A 162 -7.69 -8.92 12.10
N PRO A 163 -6.62 -8.78 12.92
CA PRO A 163 -6.54 -7.71 13.91
C PRO A 163 -6.64 -6.29 13.34
N TYR A 164 -6.32 -6.11 12.06
CA TYR A 164 -6.42 -4.81 11.38
C TYR A 164 -7.85 -4.47 10.95
N GLY A 165 -8.74 -5.46 10.92
CA GLY A 165 -10.17 -5.28 10.60
C GLY A 165 -11.04 -4.95 11.80
N GLU A 166 -10.51 -5.05 13.03
CA GLU A 166 -11.21 -4.73 14.28
C GLU A 166 -11.75 -3.29 14.23
N ALA A 167 -12.96 -3.09 14.77
CA ALA A 167 -13.52 -1.77 14.98
C ALA A 167 -12.67 -1.00 16.01
N ASP A 168 -12.53 0.30 15.81
CA ASP A 168 -11.81 1.20 16.73
C ASP A 168 -10.36 0.77 17.04
N SER A 169 -9.73 0.05 16.11
CA SER A 169 -8.32 -0.33 16.20
C SER A 169 -7.43 0.78 15.66
N HIS A 170 -6.28 1.02 16.29
CA HIS A 170 -5.29 2.01 15.83
C HIS A 170 -3.93 1.32 15.58
N ARG A 171 -3.92 0.34 14.66
CA ARG A 171 -2.80 -0.60 14.49
C ARG A 171 -1.98 -0.36 13.22
N SER A 172 -2.54 0.31 12.22
CA SER A 172 -1.96 0.38 10.88
C SER A 172 -2.37 1.63 10.11
N VAL A 173 -1.84 1.78 8.89
CA VAL A 173 -2.21 2.89 7.99
C VAL A 173 -3.70 2.93 7.66
N ALA A 174 -4.40 1.79 7.77
CA ALA A 174 -5.84 1.71 7.60
C ALA A 174 -6.62 2.54 8.63
N ASP A 175 -5.99 2.89 9.75
CA ASP A 175 -6.61 3.57 10.88
C ASP A 175 -6.25 5.08 10.92
N ILE A 176 -5.39 5.54 10.02
CA ILE A 176 -4.94 6.94 9.96
C ILE A 176 -5.99 7.77 9.21
N THR A 177 -6.74 8.56 9.96
CA THR A 177 -7.79 9.46 9.46
C THR A 177 -7.49 10.93 9.79
N GLY A 178 -6.53 11.20 10.66
CA GLY A 178 -6.16 12.54 11.11
C GLY A 178 -4.92 12.55 12.00
N PRO A 179 -4.53 13.72 12.53
CA PRO A 179 -3.34 13.87 13.36
C PRO A 179 -3.35 13.01 14.63
N GLU A 180 -4.50 12.87 15.28
CA GLU A 180 -4.66 12.07 16.50
C GLU A 180 -4.45 10.58 16.22
N SER A 181 -5.17 10.03 15.23
CA SER A 181 -5.03 8.62 14.85
C SER A 181 -3.67 8.28 14.26
N LEU A 182 -2.99 9.23 13.61
CA LEU A 182 -1.58 9.07 13.23
C LEU A 182 -0.67 8.89 14.45
N ALA A 183 -0.87 9.70 15.49
CA ALA A 183 -0.06 9.61 16.71
C ALA A 183 -0.27 8.26 17.41
N GLU A 184 -1.51 7.78 17.49
CA GLU A 184 -1.86 6.48 18.08
C GLU A 184 -1.25 5.31 17.30
N VAL A 185 -1.35 5.32 15.96
CA VAL A 185 -0.74 4.28 15.12
C VAL A 185 0.79 4.28 15.24
N ARG A 186 1.43 5.46 15.35
CA ARG A 186 2.87 5.55 15.61
C ARG A 186 3.25 4.95 16.95
N ALA A 187 2.50 5.28 18.02
CA ALA A 187 2.71 4.73 19.35
C ALA A 187 2.58 3.19 19.33
N PHE A 188 1.50 2.66 18.74
CA PHE A 188 1.29 1.22 18.60
C PHE A 188 2.44 0.53 17.85
N LYS A 189 2.88 1.08 16.70
CA LYS A 189 4.00 0.53 15.92
C LYS A 189 5.31 0.55 16.72
N GLN A 190 5.55 1.59 17.52
CA GLN A 190 6.73 1.70 18.37
C GLN A 190 6.73 0.65 19.48
N GLU A 191 5.61 0.49 20.19
CA GLU A 191 5.43 -0.51 21.24
C GLU A 191 5.59 -1.93 20.69
N ALA A 192 4.93 -2.25 19.57
CA ALA A 192 5.04 -3.55 18.92
C ALA A 192 6.49 -3.87 18.50
N LYS A 193 7.23 -2.88 18.00
CA LYS A 193 8.66 -3.02 17.66
C LYS A 193 9.52 -3.25 18.90
N GLN A 194 9.24 -2.58 20.01
CA GLN A 194 9.94 -2.78 21.28
C GLN A 194 9.66 -4.18 21.84
N ALA A 195 8.41 -4.62 21.84
CA ALA A 195 8.00 -5.96 22.26
C ALA A 195 8.67 -7.06 21.40
N ALA A 196 8.70 -6.88 20.08
CA ALA A 196 9.36 -7.83 19.17
C ALA A 196 10.88 -7.90 19.40
N LYS A 197 11.54 -6.77 19.70
CA LYS A 197 12.96 -6.74 20.08
C LYS A 197 13.19 -7.48 21.40
N ALA A 198 12.36 -7.23 22.41
CA ALA A 198 12.45 -7.89 23.72
C ALA A 198 12.26 -9.41 23.58
N ALA A 199 11.26 -9.86 22.82
CA ALA A 199 11.03 -11.28 22.54
C ALA A 199 12.21 -11.93 21.81
N LYS A 200 12.81 -11.26 20.82
CA LYS A 200 14.03 -11.73 20.15
C LYS A 200 15.22 -11.83 21.08
N ALA A 201 15.39 -10.87 21.99
CA ALA A 201 16.48 -10.90 22.97
C ALA A 201 16.30 -12.07 23.95
N ALA A 202 15.08 -12.28 24.47
CA ALA A 202 14.76 -13.40 25.34
C ALA A 202 14.96 -14.76 24.68
N ALA A 203 14.65 -14.89 23.38
CA ALA A 203 14.86 -16.11 22.60
C ALA A 203 16.34 -16.42 22.29
N LYS A 204 17.23 -15.42 22.30
CA LYS A 204 18.68 -15.59 22.10
C LYS A 204 19.46 -15.87 23.39
N GLY A 205 18.88 -15.56 24.54
CA GLY A 205 19.47 -15.80 25.86
C GLY A 205 19.08 -17.13 26.50
N LYS A 206 18.21 -17.91 25.84
CA LYS A 206 17.91 -19.32 26.16
C LYS A 206 18.71 -20.22 25.24
#